data_AF-A0A0F9JB45-F1
#
_entry.id   AF-A0A0F9JB45-F1
#
_cell.length_a   1.000
_cell.length_b   1.000
_cell.length_c   1.000
_cell.angle_alpha   90.00
_cell.angle_beta   90.00
_cell.angle_gamma   90.00
#
_symmetry.space_group_name_H-M   'P 1'
#
loop_
_entity.id
_entity.type
_entity.pdbx_description
1 polymer ?
#
loop_
_entity_poly.entity_id
_entity_poly.type
_entity_poly.pdbx_seq_one_letter_code
_entity_poly.pdbx_strand_id
1 'polypeptide(L)'
;MINKAKCRGCGKELIGKPYYLGGPAYDPETGDQAKTNFYGGFVCSYGCDVRVCLEMSSNMPGAGPAKSLNSLEREQVDRNWEY
;
A
#
# COMPACT_ATOMS: atom_id res chain seq x y z
N MET A 1 -12.40 -11.82 -17.19
CA MET A 1 -12.24 -11.18 -15.86
C MET A 1 -11.37 -9.95 -16.03
N ILE A 2 -11.91 -8.75 -15.82
CA ILE A 2 -11.08 -7.54 -15.78
C ILE A 2 -10.45 -7.51 -14.40
N ASN A 3 -9.17 -7.85 -14.28
CA ASN A 3 -8.46 -7.69 -13.01
C ASN A 3 -8.44 -6.19 -12.72
N LYS A 4 -9.08 -5.77 -11.63
CA LYS A 4 -9.08 -4.39 -11.14
C LYS A 4 -7.92 -4.16 -10.17
N ALA A 5 -7.46 -2.91 -10.08
CA ALA A 5 -6.60 -2.50 -8.99
C ALA A 5 -7.29 -2.74 -7.64
N LYS A 6 -6.53 -3.16 -6.62
CA LYS A 6 -7.02 -3.33 -5.25
C LYS A 6 -6.03 -2.73 -4.27
N CYS A 7 -6.55 -2.11 -3.21
CA CYS A 7 -5.73 -1.70 -2.09
C CYS A 7 -5.23 -2.95 -1.35
N ARG A 8 -3.92 -3.06 -1.17
CA ARG A 8 -3.28 -4.18 -0.48
C ARG A 8 -3.64 -4.24 1.01
N GLY A 9 -3.87 -3.09 1.64
CA GLY A 9 -4.23 -3.03 3.06
C GLY A 9 -5.65 -3.49 3.37
N CYS A 10 -6.67 -2.93 2.71
CA CYS A 10 -8.07 -3.18 3.04
C CYS A 10 -8.84 -4.01 1.99
N GLY A 11 -8.23 -4.34 0.86
CA GLY A 11 -8.91 -5.06 -0.23
C GLY A 11 -9.88 -4.21 -1.07
N LYS A 12 -10.05 -2.91 -0.78
CA LYS A 12 -10.91 -2.00 -1.54
C LYS A 12 -10.56 -2.04 -3.04
N GLU A 13 -11.57 -2.15 -3.89
CA GLU A 13 -11.38 -2.03 -5.35
C GLU A 13 -11.07 -0.59 -5.73
N LEU A 14 -10.05 -0.40 -6.56
CA LEU A 14 -9.60 0.89 -7.04
C LEU A 14 -9.90 1.02 -8.53
N ILE A 15 -10.10 2.25 -8.99
CA ILE A 15 -10.23 2.58 -10.41
C ILE A 15 -8.84 2.52 -11.04
N GLY A 16 -8.63 1.62 -11.99
CA GLY A 16 -7.35 1.48 -12.70
C GLY A 16 -6.96 0.02 -12.91
N LYS A 17 -5.73 -0.16 -13.39
CA LYS A 17 -5.15 -1.49 -13.64
C LYS A 17 -4.43 -2.00 -12.39
N PRO A 18 -4.39 -3.33 -12.16
CA PRO A 18 -3.60 -3.95 -11.11
C PRO A 18 -2.14 -3.46 -11.10
N TYR A 19 -1.54 -3.40 -9.91
CA TYR A 19 -0.18 -2.86 -9.72
C TYR A 19 0.87 -3.46 -10.67
N TYR A 20 0.84 -4.78 -10.87
CA TYR A 20 1.80 -5.48 -11.73
C TYR A 20 1.65 -5.17 -13.23
N LEU A 21 0.54 -4.54 -13.65
CA LEU A 21 0.35 -4.05 -15.02
C LEU A 21 0.79 -2.59 -15.20
N GLY A 22 1.23 -1.93 -14.12
CA GLY A 22 1.65 -0.54 -14.11
C GLY A 22 0.50 0.46 -14.30
N GLY A 23 0.84 1.74 -14.24
CA GLY A 23 -0.09 2.86 -14.31
C GLY A 23 -0.65 3.28 -12.95
N PRO A 24 -1.39 4.41 -12.89
CA PRO A 24 -2.00 4.87 -11.66
C PRO A 24 -3.28 4.09 -11.33
N ALA A 25 -3.64 4.11 -10.05
CA ALA A 25 -4.94 3.66 -9.56
C ALA A 25 -5.52 4.76 -8.64
N TYR A 26 -6.84 4.82 -8.54
CA TYR A 26 -7.55 5.89 -7.83
C TYR A 26 -8.62 5.30 -6.90
N ASP A 27 -8.83 5.92 -5.74
CA ASP A 27 -9.93 5.60 -4.85
C ASP A 27 -11.26 6.03 -5.51
N PRO A 28 -12.24 5.13 -5.69
CA PRO A 28 -13.51 5.48 -6.33
C PRO A 28 -14.39 6.44 -5.52
N GLU A 29 -14.17 6.55 -4.20
CA GLU A 29 -14.98 7.37 -3.31
C GLU A 29 -14.43 8.79 -3.19
N THR A 30 -13.11 8.94 -3.08
CA THR A 30 -12.48 10.26 -2.91
C THR A 30 -11.93 10.83 -4.22
N GLY A 31 -11.67 9.98 -5.22
CA GLY A 31 -10.98 10.36 -6.45
C GLY A 31 -9.45 10.50 -6.27
N ASP A 32 -8.92 10.30 -5.07
CA ASP A 32 -7.49 10.43 -4.80
C ASP A 32 -6.70 9.33 -5.47
N GLN A 33 -5.49 9.66 -5.92
CA GLN A 33 -4.58 8.66 -6.45
C GLN A 33 -4.05 7.77 -5.31
N ALA A 34 -4.24 6.46 -5.45
CA ALA A 34 -3.65 5.47 -4.56
C ALA A 34 -2.12 5.53 -4.65
N LYS A 35 -1.47 5.47 -3.49
CA LYS A 35 -0.01 5.47 -3.39
C LYS A 35 0.55 4.06 -3.52
N THR A 36 1.84 3.95 -3.72
CA THR A 36 2.55 2.66 -3.78
C THR A 36 3.26 2.43 -2.45
N ASN A 37 3.00 1.30 -1.81
CA ASN A 37 3.65 0.90 -0.55
C ASN A 37 5.13 0.56 -0.76
N PHE A 38 5.92 0.59 0.32
CA PHE A 38 7.34 0.19 0.35
C PHE A 38 7.61 -1.21 -0.25
N TYR A 39 6.74 -2.18 0.01
CA TYR A 39 6.82 -3.55 -0.51
C TYR A 39 6.08 -3.76 -1.85
N GLY A 40 5.72 -2.66 -2.52
CA GLY A 40 4.92 -2.66 -3.73
C GLY A 40 3.43 -2.93 -3.50
N GLY A 41 2.63 -2.65 -4.53
CA GLY A 41 1.17 -2.69 -4.45
C GLY A 41 0.54 -1.36 -4.05
N PHE A 42 -0.70 -1.16 -4.45
CA PHE A 42 -1.45 0.06 -4.18
C PHE A 42 -1.99 0.11 -2.76
N VAL A 43 -2.02 1.30 -2.17
CA VAL A 43 -2.60 1.60 -0.86
C VAL A 43 -3.45 2.88 -0.95
N CYS A 44 -4.65 2.82 -0.40
CA CYS A 44 -5.64 3.90 -0.51
C CYS A 44 -5.59 4.91 0.65
N SER A 45 -4.79 4.68 1.68
CA SER A 45 -4.70 5.56 2.85
C SER A 45 -3.40 5.32 3.62
N TYR A 46 -3.00 6.31 4.42
CA TYR A 46 -1.90 6.21 5.39
C TYR A 46 -2.00 4.94 6.24
N GLY A 47 -3.17 4.68 6.84
CA GLY A 47 -3.37 3.50 7.69
C GLY A 47 -3.22 2.17 6.93
N CYS A 48 -3.61 2.12 5.65
CA CYS A 48 -3.37 0.95 4.81
C CYS A 48 -1.89 0.78 4.46
N ASP A 49 -1.16 1.87 4.24
CA ASP A 49 0.27 1.86 3.96
C ASP A 49 1.07 1.30 5.15
N VAL A 50 0.83 1.87 6.35
CA VAL A 50 1.47 1.41 7.60
C VAL A 50 1.15 -0.05 7.89
N ARG A 51 -0.12 -0.45 7.79
CA ARG A 51 -0.55 -1.84 8.07
C ARG A 51 0.16 -2.83 7.16
N VAL A 52 0.23 -2.55 5.85
CA VAL A 52 0.89 -3.44 4.89
C VAL A 52 2.38 -3.54 5.18
N CYS A 53 3.05 -2.44 5.50
CA CYS A 53 4.45 -2.49 5.93
C CYS A 53 4.64 -3.42 7.12
N LEU A 54 3.85 -3.25 8.19
CA LEU A 54 3.96 -4.09 9.39
C LEU A 54 3.66 -5.57 9.11
N GLU A 55 2.64 -5.86 8.30
CA GLU A 55 2.28 -7.22 7.91
C GLU A 55 3.41 -7.88 7.11
N MET A 56 3.95 -7.18 6.12
CA MET A 56 5.03 -7.71 5.27
C MET A 56 6.30 -7.96 6.06
N SER A 57 6.67 -7.04 6.94
CA SER A 57 7.86 -7.17 7.79
C SER A 57 7.70 -8.29 8.81
N SER A 58 6.50 -8.53 9.32
CA SER A 58 6.20 -9.65 10.23
C SER A 58 6.24 -11.01 9.52
N ASN A 59 5.97 -11.06 8.22
CA ASN A 59 5.92 -12.30 7.44
C ASN A 59 7.25 -12.65 6.75
N MET A 60 8.31 -11.85 6.94
CA MET A 60 9.62 -12.19 6.38
C MET A 60 10.20 -13.44 7.07
N PRO A 61 10.87 -14.34 6.33
CA PRO A 61 11.50 -15.51 6.92
C PRO A 61 12.50 -15.13 8.02
N GLY A 62 12.30 -15.66 9.23
CA GLY A 62 13.14 -15.37 10.39
C GLY A 62 12.81 -14.06 11.10
N ALA A 63 11.82 -13.29 10.63
CA ALA A 63 11.32 -12.13 11.34
C ALA A 63 10.32 -12.52 12.44
N GLY A 64 10.24 -11.68 13.47
CA GLY A 64 9.17 -11.71 14.47
C GLY A 64 8.09 -10.67 14.14
N PRO A 65 7.02 -10.60 14.95
CA PRO A 65 5.96 -9.62 14.76
C PRO A 65 6.52 -8.18 14.83
N ALA A 66 6.39 -7.44 13.73
CA ALA A 66 6.79 -6.05 13.64
C ALA A 66 5.82 -5.18 14.44
N LYS A 67 6.36 -4.40 15.39
CA LYS A 67 5.58 -3.47 16.23
C LYS A 67 5.64 -2.02 15.73
N SER A 68 6.59 -1.73 14.85
CA SER A 68 6.84 -0.40 14.31
C SER A 68 7.48 -0.52 12.94
N LEU A 69 7.33 0.53 12.14
CA LEU A 69 8.04 0.67 10.87
C LEU A 69 9.55 0.80 11.11
N ASN A 70 10.35 0.21 10.21
CA ASN A 70 11.76 0.54 10.11
C ASN A 70 11.95 1.94 9.48
N SER A 71 13.19 2.45 9.46
CA SER A 71 13.49 3.79 8.96
C SER A 71 13.10 4.00 7.49
N LEU A 72 13.30 3.02 6.63
CA LEU A 72 13.01 3.11 5.20
C LEU A 72 11.52 3.02 4.90
N GLU A 73 10.81 2.15 5.61
CA GLU A 73 9.36 2.05 5.55
C GLU A 73 8.70 3.36 5.99
N ARG A 74 9.20 3.95 7.10
CA ARG A 74 8.73 5.23 7.60
C ARG A 74 8.95 6.33 6.57
N GLU A 75 10.16 6.46 6.03
CA GLU A 75 10.46 7.47 5.00
C GLU A 75 9.53 7.34 3.78
N GLN A 76 9.25 6.12 3.32
CA GLN A 76 8.34 5.90 2.21
C GLN A 76 6.89 6.28 2.54
N VAL A 77 6.41 5.93 3.74
CA VAL A 77 5.06 6.31 4.20
C VAL A 77 4.96 7.83 4.31
N ASP A 78 5.95 8.48 4.92
CA ASP A 78 5.97 9.93 5.10
C ASP A 78 5.96 10.62 3.71
N ARG A 79 6.79 10.18 2.75
CA ARG A 79 6.73 10.69 1.35
C ARG A 79 5.38 10.49 0.66
N ASN A 80 4.64 9.44 1.01
CA ASN A 80 3.36 9.14 0.38
C ASN A 80 2.22 10.02 0.90
N TRP A 81 2.29 10.44 2.17
CA TRP A 81 1.14 10.99 2.91
C TRP A 81 1.38 12.31 3.64
N GLU A 82 2.62 12.77 3.77
CA GLU A 82 2.93 14.11 4.25
C GLU A 82 2.86 15.10 3.07
N TYR A 83 2.13 16.20 3.29
CA TYR A 83 2.00 17.36 2.41
C TYR A 83 2.71 18.54 3.03
#